data_AF-A0A966NFW8-F1
#
_entry.id   AF-A0A966NFW8-F1
#
_cell.length_a   1.000
_cell.length_b   1.000
_cell.length_c   1.000
_cell.angle_alpha   90.00
_cell.angle_beta   90.00
_cell.angle_gamma   90.00
#
_symmetry.space_group_name_H-M   'P 1'
#
loop_
_entity.id
_entity.type
_entity.pdbx_description
1 polymer ?
#
loop_
_entity_poly.entity_id
_entity_poly.type
_entity_poly.pdbx_seq_one_letter_code
_entity_poly.pdbx_strand_id
1 'polypeptide(L)'
;MSDTTNPSPRLQEFQSEVDSLKVTGGKANPERTWVIIGALLMIAGIVLTIISYASISGSAPAAGKVAGFTADFAALGTLGLTLAVVGAALFIVMSLRRYFRFWLIRLIFEQREQADRIAGR
;
A
#
# COMPACT_ATOMS: atom_id res chain seq x y z
N MET A 1 22.20 -1.83 -40.52
CA MET A 1 21.14 -1.12 -39.77
C MET A 1 20.09 -2.17 -39.42
N SER A 2 20.24 -2.87 -38.29
CA SER A 2 19.40 -4.01 -37.92
C SER A 2 18.03 -3.54 -37.41
N ASP A 3 16.96 -4.12 -37.95
CA ASP A 3 15.58 -4.01 -37.49
C ASP A 3 15.48 -4.21 -35.97
N THR A 4 15.28 -3.13 -35.22
CA THR A 4 15.01 -3.17 -33.78
C THR A 4 13.52 -3.02 -33.46
N THR A 5 12.66 -3.02 -34.48
CA THR A 5 11.22 -2.72 -34.31
C THR A 5 10.34 -3.97 -34.24
N ASN A 6 10.83 -5.14 -34.67
CA ASN A 6 10.09 -6.39 -34.56
C ASN A 6 10.68 -7.29 -33.46
N PRO A 7 9.92 -7.62 -32.39
CA PRO A 7 10.40 -8.54 -31.37
C PRO A 7 10.69 -9.90 -32.01
N SER A 8 11.88 -10.46 -31.71
CA SER A 8 12.31 -11.74 -32.28
C SER A 8 11.28 -12.85 -31.96
N PRO A 9 11.16 -13.90 -32.80
CA PRO A 9 10.17 -14.97 -32.58
C PRO A 9 10.23 -15.60 -31.18
N ARG A 10 11.45 -15.72 -30.64
CA ARG A 10 11.68 -16.19 -29.26
C ARG A 10 11.15 -15.22 -28.19
N LEU A 11 11.23 -13.92 -28.44
CA LEU A 11 10.68 -12.91 -27.53
C LEU A 11 9.15 -12.98 -27.49
N GLN A 12 8.51 -13.27 -28.62
CA GLN A 12 7.06 -13.42 -28.72
C GLN A 12 6.58 -14.71 -28.05
N GLU A 13 7.30 -15.82 -28.26
CA GLU A 13 7.03 -17.10 -27.59
C GLU A 13 7.18 -16.97 -26.07
N PHE A 14 8.27 -16.35 -25.60
CA PHE A 14 8.50 -16.05 -24.19
C PHE A 14 7.42 -15.11 -23.61
N GLN A 15 7.01 -14.07 -24.34
CA GLN A 15 5.94 -13.18 -23.91
C GLN A 15 4.60 -13.95 -23.79
N SER A 16 4.33 -14.88 -24.70
CA SER A 16 3.13 -15.73 -24.66
C SER A 16 3.16 -16.74 -23.51
N GLU A 17 4.33 -17.33 -23.21
CA GLU A 17 4.50 -18.21 -22.06
C GLU A 17 4.32 -17.45 -20.76
N VAL A 18 4.93 -16.27 -20.63
CA VAL A 18 4.80 -15.39 -19.46
C VAL A 18 3.35 -14.91 -19.26
N ASP A 19 2.64 -14.57 -20.35
CA ASP A 19 1.24 -14.18 -20.29
C ASP A 19 0.32 -15.39 -19.97
N SER A 20 0.63 -16.59 -20.50
CA SER A 20 -0.12 -17.82 -20.23
C SER A 20 0.05 -18.33 -18.80
N LEU A 21 1.22 -18.08 -18.20
CA LEU A 21 1.51 -18.41 -16.81
C LEU A 21 0.64 -17.61 -15.83
N LYS A 22 -0.10 -16.57 -16.29
CA LYS A 22 -1.01 -15.76 -15.46
C LYS A 22 -0.41 -15.42 -14.09
N VAL A 23 0.91 -15.28 -14.02
CA VAL A 23 1.57 -14.85 -12.80
C VAL A 23 1.14 -13.40 -12.65
N THR A 24 0.32 -13.14 -11.64
CA THR A 24 -0.08 -11.80 -11.18
C THR A 24 1.15 -11.02 -10.72
N GLY A 25 2.00 -10.67 -11.67
CA GLY A 25 3.30 -10.02 -11.55
C GLY A 25 3.66 -9.21 -12.80
N GLY A 26 2.87 -9.29 -13.88
CA GLY A 26 2.98 -8.45 -15.06
C GLY A 26 2.27 -7.11 -14.91
N LYS A 27 3.06 -6.04 -14.80
CA LYS A 27 2.74 -4.60 -15.04
C LYS A 27 1.72 -3.92 -14.12
N ALA A 28 0.64 -4.58 -13.70
CA ALA A 28 -0.28 -4.09 -12.68
C ALA A 28 0.02 -4.83 -11.37
N ASN A 29 0.85 -4.24 -10.50
CA ASN A 29 1.09 -4.80 -9.18
C ASN A 29 0.02 -4.28 -8.21
N PRO A 30 -1.08 -5.03 -7.96
CA PRO A 30 -2.14 -4.57 -7.07
C PRO A 30 -1.63 -4.24 -5.67
N GLU A 31 -0.55 -4.89 -5.21
CA GLU A 31 0.06 -4.60 -3.90
C GLU A 31 0.59 -3.15 -3.82
N ARG A 32 1.15 -2.61 -4.91
CA ARG A 32 1.63 -1.22 -4.93
C ARG A 32 0.47 -0.24 -4.78
N THR A 33 -0.65 -0.51 -5.43
CA THR A 33 -1.87 0.29 -5.34
C THR A 33 -2.43 0.29 -3.91
N TRP A 34 -2.49 -0.87 -3.25
CA TRP A 34 -2.95 -0.98 -1.86
C TRP A 34 -2.06 -0.26 -0.85
N VAL A 35 -0.73 -0.28 -1.05
CA VAL A 35 0.22 0.49 -0.23
C VAL A 35 0.01 2.00 -0.41
N ILE A 36 -0.15 2.47 -1.65
CA ILE A 36 -0.39 3.88 -1.95
C ILE A 36 -1.71 4.35 -1.33
N ILE A 37 -2.77 3.56 -1.46
CA ILE A 37 -4.07 3.85 -0.83
C ILE A 37 -3.93 3.96 0.68
N GLY A 38 -3.23 3.01 1.33
CA GLY A 38 -2.99 3.05 2.78
C GLY A 38 -2.20 4.29 3.22
N ALA A 39 -1.15 4.65 2.48
CA ALA A 39 -0.36 5.86 2.75
C ALA A 39 -1.18 7.14 2.58
N LEU A 40 -1.99 7.24 1.51
CA LEU A 40 -2.89 8.37 1.28
C LEU A 40 -3.94 8.49 2.39
N LEU A 41 -4.50 7.37 2.86
CA LEU A 41 -5.47 7.36 3.96
C LEU A 41 -4.86 7.88 5.27
N MET A 42 -3.60 7.51 5.55
CA MET A 42 -2.87 7.96 6.73
C MET A 42 -2.62 9.48 6.70
N ILE A 43 -2.15 9.99 5.56
CA ILE A 43 -1.93 11.44 5.37
C ILE A 43 -3.26 12.19 5.51
N ALA A 44 -4.34 11.70 4.90
CA ALA A 44 -5.65 12.32 4.98
C ALA A 44 -6.16 12.42 6.43
N GLY A 45 -5.99 11.36 7.25
CA GLY A 45 -6.39 11.37 8.66
C GLY A 45 -5.63 12.40 9.50
N ILE A 46 -4.31 12.50 9.29
CA ILE A 46 -3.47 13.49 9.98
C ILE A 46 -3.92 14.91 9.63
N VAL A 47 -4.13 15.19 8.34
CA VAL A 47 -4.60 16.51 7.87
C VAL A 47 -5.96 16.87 8.48
N LEU A 48 -6.91 15.94 8.51
CA LEU A 48 -8.23 16.16 9.12
C LEU A 48 -8.13 16.52 10.62
N THR A 49 -7.23 15.85 11.34
CA THR A 49 -7.00 16.09 12.77
C THR A 49 -6.43 17.48 13.01
N ILE A 50 -5.47 17.90 12.18
CA ILE A 50 -4.85 19.24 12.27
C ILE A 50 -5.89 20.32 11.97
N ILE A 51 -6.70 20.15 10.92
CA ILE A 51 -7.76 21.10 10.54
C ILE A 51 -8.78 21.25 11.68
N SER A 52 -9.20 20.15 12.29
CA SER A 52 -10.12 20.16 13.43
C SER A 52 -9.55 20.95 14.61
N TYR A 53 -8.31 20.64 15.02
CA TYR A 53 -7.66 21.34 16.12
C TYR A 53 -7.47 22.84 15.86
N ALA A 54 -7.03 23.21 14.65
CA ALA A 54 -6.88 24.61 14.25
C ALA A 54 -8.22 25.36 14.25
N SER A 55 -9.31 24.69 13.86
CA SER A 55 -10.65 25.30 13.85
C SER A 55 -11.17 25.59 15.26
N ILE A 56 -10.88 24.72 16.24
CA ILE A 56 -11.26 24.94 17.65
C ILE A 56 -10.42 26.06 18.29
N SER A 57 -9.12 26.10 18.00
CA SER A 57 -8.18 27.04 18.62
C SER A 57 -8.23 28.46 18.03
N GLY A 58 -8.53 28.60 16.74
CA GLY A 58 -8.57 29.90 16.05
C GLY A 58 -9.93 30.60 16.04
N SER A 59 -11.00 29.92 16.44
CA SER A 59 -12.37 30.44 16.31
C SER A 59 -12.97 30.78 17.67
N ALA A 60 -13.32 32.05 17.91
CA ALA A 60 -14.20 32.41 19.02
C ALA A 60 -15.66 32.18 18.57
N PRO A 61 -16.37 31.14 19.07
CA PRO A 61 -17.72 30.88 18.61
C PRO A 61 -18.64 31.99 19.12
N ALA A 62 -19.61 32.41 18.29
CA ALA A 62 -20.63 33.36 18.71
C ALA A 62 -21.31 32.88 20.01
N ALA A 63 -21.50 33.80 20.97
CA ALA A 63 -22.10 33.50 22.25
C ALA A 63 -23.46 32.80 22.05
N GLY A 64 -23.52 31.51 22.38
CA GLY A 64 -24.70 30.65 22.18
C GLY A 64 -24.49 29.45 21.24
N LYS A 65 -23.49 29.45 20.35
CA LYS A 65 -23.19 28.30 19.47
C LYS A 65 -21.93 27.50 19.85
N VAL A 66 -21.29 27.86 20.97
CA VAL A 66 -20.04 27.26 21.45
C VAL A 66 -20.15 25.73 21.56
N ALA A 67 -21.23 25.21 22.16
CA ALA A 67 -21.38 23.79 22.42
C ALA A 67 -21.53 22.93 21.15
N GLY A 68 -22.28 23.41 20.15
CA GLY A 68 -22.43 22.69 18.88
C GLY A 68 -21.15 22.74 18.04
N PHE A 69 -20.51 23.92 17.99
CA PHE A 69 -19.26 24.11 17.28
C PHE A 69 -18.15 23.18 17.81
N THR A 70 -17.92 23.16 19.13
CA THR A 70 -16.86 22.32 19.70
C THR A 70 -17.15 20.82 19.54
N ALA A 71 -18.41 20.40 19.63
CA ALA A 71 -18.80 18.99 19.44
C ALA A 71 -18.55 18.50 18.01
N ASP A 72 -18.93 19.27 16.99
CA ASP A 72 -18.74 18.91 15.58
C ASP A 72 -17.26 18.77 15.23
N PHE A 73 -16.44 19.74 15.66
CA PHE A 73 -15.00 19.67 15.43
C PHE A 73 -14.32 18.59 16.27
N ALA A 74 -14.77 18.33 17.49
CA ALA A 74 -14.27 17.20 18.29
C ALA A 74 -14.56 15.85 17.61
N ALA A 75 -15.74 15.67 17.03
CA ALA A 75 -16.08 14.48 16.25
C ALA A 75 -15.22 14.36 14.98
N LEU A 76 -14.94 15.48 14.31
CA LEU A 76 -14.03 15.52 13.16
C LEU A 76 -12.59 15.15 13.57
N GLY A 77 -12.16 15.61 14.74
CA GLY A 77 -10.83 15.33 15.29
C GLY A 77 -10.66 13.86 15.68
N THR A 78 -11.66 13.26 16.33
CA THR A 78 -11.64 11.83 16.66
C THR A 78 -11.74 10.96 15.42
N LEU A 79 -12.54 11.34 14.41
CA LEU A 79 -12.55 10.67 13.11
C LEU A 79 -11.18 10.76 12.43
N GLY A 80 -10.57 11.95 12.39
CA GLY A 80 -9.24 12.15 11.82
C GLY A 80 -8.18 11.27 12.47
N LEU A 81 -8.18 11.22 13.81
CA LEU A 81 -7.26 10.38 14.58
C LEU A 81 -7.49 8.89 14.28
N THR A 82 -8.75 8.45 14.25
CA THR A 82 -9.09 7.06 13.94
C THR A 82 -8.65 6.68 12.53
N LEU A 83 -8.87 7.56 11.56
CA LEU A 83 -8.45 7.37 10.17
C LEU A 83 -6.93 7.32 10.05
N ALA A 84 -6.20 8.15 10.81
CA ALA A 84 -4.74 8.14 10.86
C ALA A 84 -4.21 6.81 11.44
N VAL A 85 -4.79 6.34 12.55
CA VAL A 85 -4.40 5.06 13.18
C VAL A 85 -4.69 3.87 12.26
N VAL A 86 -5.87 3.83 11.65
CA VAL A 86 -6.24 2.78 10.69
C VAL A 86 -5.34 2.83 9.45
N GLY A 87 -5.06 4.03 8.93
CA GLY A 87 -4.12 4.23 7.81
C GLY A 87 -2.71 3.75 8.16
N ALA A 88 -2.22 4.04 9.37
CA ALA A 88 -0.92 3.57 9.87
C ALA A 88 -0.87 2.04 9.95
N ALA A 89 -1.91 1.42 10.53
CA ALA A 89 -2.00 -0.03 10.63
C ALA A 89 -2.02 -0.69 9.24
N LEU A 90 -2.83 -0.16 8.31
CA LEU A 90 -2.86 -0.64 6.92
C LEU A 90 -1.51 -0.46 6.22
N PHE A 91 -0.85 0.69 6.39
CA PHE A 91 0.47 0.94 5.83
C PHE A 91 1.51 -0.06 6.34
N ILE A 92 1.54 -0.32 7.64
CA ILE A 92 2.45 -1.30 8.26
C ILE A 92 2.16 -2.71 7.75
N VAL A 93 0.91 -3.17 7.79
CA VAL A 93 0.52 -4.53 7.35
C VAL A 93 0.85 -4.74 5.87
N MET A 94 0.57 -3.76 5.01
CA MET A 94 0.87 -3.87 3.58
C MET A 94 2.38 -3.81 3.31
N SER A 95 3.13 -3.02 4.07
CA SER A 95 4.59 -2.99 4.01
C SER A 95 5.20 -4.33 4.42
N LEU A 96 4.68 -4.94 5.50
CA LEU A 96 5.11 -6.26 5.97
C LEU A 96 4.77 -7.37 4.96
N ARG A 97 3.58 -7.36 4.36
CA ARG A 97 3.20 -8.32 3.30
C ARG A 97 4.19 -8.30 2.14
N ARG A 98 4.59 -7.10 1.70
CA ARG A 98 5.59 -6.93 0.65
C ARG A 98 6.95 -7.49 1.07
N TYR A 99 7.40 -7.19 2.28
CA TYR A 99 8.67 -7.69 2.80
C TYR A 99 8.68 -9.23 2.93
N PHE A 100 7.64 -9.82 3.53
CA PHE A 100 7.53 -11.26 3.69
C PHE A 100 7.42 -11.99 2.36
N ARG A 101 6.82 -11.41 1.32
CA ARG A 101 6.78 -12.04 0.00
C ARG A 101 8.18 -12.32 -0.54
N PHE A 102 9.07 -11.32 -0.52
CA PHE A 102 10.46 -11.50 -0.94
C PHE A 102 11.17 -12.52 -0.06
N TRP A 103 10.95 -12.43 1.25
CA TRP A 103 11.58 -13.32 2.21
C TRP A 103 11.14 -14.78 2.05
N LEU A 104 9.84 -15.03 1.84
CA LEU A 104 9.28 -16.36 1.62
C LEU A 104 9.71 -16.96 0.29
N ILE A 105 9.76 -16.16 -0.78
CA ILE A 105 10.28 -16.63 -2.08
C ILE A 105 11.72 -17.10 -1.88
N ARG A 106 12.56 -16.27 -1.25
CA ARG A 106 13.95 -16.61 -0.94
C ARG A 106 14.05 -17.89 -0.09
N LEU A 107 13.26 -17.98 0.97
CA LEU A 107 13.27 -19.15 1.87
C LEU A 107 12.89 -20.43 1.12
N ILE A 108 11.85 -20.39 0.27
CA ILE A 108 11.43 -21.55 -0.53
C ILE A 108 12.53 -21.99 -1.50
N PHE A 109 13.24 -21.04 -2.12
CA PHE A 109 14.40 -21.35 -2.98
C PHE A 109 15.53 -22.00 -2.19
N GLU A 110 15.90 -21.44 -1.05
CA GLU A 110 16.96 -21.98 -0.17
C GLU A 110 16.61 -23.40 0.32
N GLN A 111 15.34 -23.65 0.66
CA GLN A 111 14.86 -24.99 1.05
C GLN A 111 14.90 -26.00 -0.10
N ARG A 112 14.59 -25.59 -1.33
CA ARG A 112 14.69 -26.46 -2.51
C ARG A 112 16.13 -26.87 -2.81
N GLU A 113 17.08 -25.93 -2.75
CA GLU A 113 18.49 -26.26 -2.93
C GLU A 113 19.02 -27.20 -1.85
N GLN A 114 18.57 -27.04 -0.59
CA GLN A 114 18.93 -27.98 0.48
C GLN A 114 18.33 -29.37 0.22
N ALA A 115 17.08 -29.45 -0.22
CA ALA A 115 16.43 -30.71 -0.54
C ALA A 115 17.09 -31.44 -1.72
N ASP A 116 17.49 -30.73 -2.78
CA ASP A 116 18.19 -31.32 -3.93
C ASP A 116 19.58 -31.85 -3.54
N ARG A 117 20.32 -31.11 -2.69
CA ARG A 117 21.61 -31.58 -2.13
C ARG A 117 21.47 -32.85 -1.29
N ILE A 118 20.40 -32.97 -0.50
CA ILE A 118 20.12 -34.17 0.31
C ILE A 118 19.63 -35.33 -0.57
N ALA A 119 18.86 -35.04 -1.62
CA ALA A 119 18.38 -36.03 -2.58
C ALA A 119 19.47 -36.55 -3.53
N GLY A 120 20.68 -35.96 -3.50
CA GLY A 120 21.84 -36.44 -4.24
C GLY A 120 21.72 -36.31 -5.76
N ARG A 121 20.94 -35.34 -6.24
CA ARG A 121 20.91 -34.92 -7.65
C ARG A 121 21.72 -33.66 -7.86
#